data_AF-A0A853C3Z1-F1
#
_entry.id   AF-A0A853C3Z1-F1
#
_cell.length_a   1.000
_cell.length_b   1.000
_cell.length_c   1.000
_cell.angle_alpha   90.00
_cell.angle_beta   90.00
_cell.angle_gamma   90.00
#
_symmetry.space_group_name_H-M   'P 1'
#
loop_
_entity.id
_entity.type
_entity.pdbx_description
1 polymer ?
#
loop_
_entity_poly.entity_id
_entity_poly.type
_entity_poly.pdbx_seq_one_letter_code
_entity_poly.pdbx_strand_id
1 'polypeptide(L)'
;MGNEGPVLVDHRERQSTIPAALVAAGLDVRLTDLPVGDYVLGPGLAVERKGPSDLGASIRDGRIFDQAVRLQSAFPQAVLVVEGEPRMAQDAWRGAVCRLIEDGFTVVHSLDADDSAAWIARLAKRARRAGPTAPAYGPRRAPRHPSAQAEAMLSVVPGISTTMARSLLSAYGSLAAVAAAAPEGVRSHPGIGKVRAARLAEALHARYVEPADREPDPGRPARGAPAARRWLLLGPDPEDEARSFDRRSVALQALESAAAGTQLVDGLTGEVFATASDPG
;
A
#
# COMPACT_ATOMS: atom_id res chain seq x y z
N MET A 1 -16.75 15.13 26.86
CA MET A 1 -16.54 13.69 26.60
C MET A 1 -15.93 13.57 25.22
N GLY A 2 -14.66 13.18 25.12
CA GLY A 2 -13.93 13.17 23.85
C GLY A 2 -14.48 12.10 22.90
N ASN A 3 -14.66 12.45 21.64
CA ASN A 3 -15.20 11.64 20.55
C ASN A 3 -14.22 10.54 20.06
N GLU A 4 -13.49 9.90 20.96
CA GLU A 4 -12.41 8.98 20.61
C GLU A 4 -12.83 7.58 21.02
N GLY A 5 -13.05 6.73 20.01
CA GLY A 5 -13.58 5.39 20.17
C GLY A 5 -12.76 4.49 21.12
N PRO A 6 -13.37 3.37 21.55
CA PRO A 6 -12.72 2.38 22.40
C PRO A 6 -11.44 1.83 21.75
N VAL A 7 -10.48 1.41 22.58
CA VAL A 7 -9.43 0.48 22.17
C VAL A 7 -10.10 -0.86 21.90
N LEU A 8 -10.01 -1.33 20.65
CA LEU A 8 -10.53 -2.64 20.29
C LEU A 8 -9.44 -3.68 20.53
N VAL A 9 -9.83 -4.81 21.11
CA VAL A 9 -8.93 -5.91 21.46
C VAL A 9 -9.47 -7.20 20.88
N ASP A 10 -8.62 -7.96 20.21
CA ASP A 10 -9.02 -9.25 19.66
C ASP A 10 -9.44 -10.21 20.78
N HIS A 11 -10.48 -11.02 20.55
CA HIS A 11 -10.94 -12.01 21.51
C HIS A 11 -9.84 -12.99 21.95
N ARG A 12 -8.85 -13.27 21.09
CA ARG A 12 -7.69 -14.13 21.41
C ARG A 12 -6.82 -13.55 22.51
N GLU A 13 -6.79 -12.23 22.68
CA GLU A 13 -6.05 -11.56 23.75
C GLU A 13 -6.83 -11.45 25.07
N ARG A 14 -8.08 -11.91 25.12
CA ARG A 14 -8.92 -11.85 26.33
C ARG A 14 -8.25 -12.48 27.56
N GLN A 15 -7.45 -13.52 27.36
CA GLN A 15 -6.79 -14.25 28.44
C GLN A 15 -5.47 -13.63 28.90
N SER A 16 -4.94 -12.60 28.22
CA SER A 16 -3.75 -11.89 28.67
C SER A 16 -4.10 -10.89 29.79
N THR A 17 -3.09 -10.42 30.53
CA THR A 17 -3.27 -9.38 31.57
C THR A 17 -3.45 -7.98 30.97
N ILE A 18 -3.14 -7.83 29.66
CA ILE A 18 -3.08 -6.55 28.97
C ILE A 18 -4.43 -5.84 28.93
N PRO A 19 -5.58 -6.47 28.56
CA PRO A 19 -6.86 -5.78 28.51
C PRO A 19 -7.24 -5.16 29.87
N ALA A 20 -7.00 -5.89 30.96
CA ALA A 20 -7.26 -5.40 32.31
C ALA A 20 -6.34 -4.22 32.66
N ALA A 21 -5.05 -4.29 32.31
CA ALA A 21 -4.10 -3.20 32.50
C ALA A 21 -4.46 -1.95 31.69
N LEU A 22 -4.98 -2.10 30.46
CA LEU A 22 -5.46 -0.98 29.63
C LEU A 22 -6.67 -0.29 30.27
N VAL A 23 -7.62 -1.07 30.83
CA VAL A 23 -8.76 -0.52 31.59
C VAL A 23 -8.27 0.23 32.84
N ALA A 24 -7.35 -0.36 33.61
CA ALA A 24 -6.74 0.29 34.77
C ALA A 24 -5.99 1.59 34.40
N ALA A 25 -5.46 1.68 33.18
CA ALA A 25 -4.85 2.89 32.64
C ALA A 25 -5.87 3.96 32.19
N GLY A 26 -7.18 3.72 32.35
CA GLY A 26 -8.26 4.65 32.03
C GLY A 26 -8.69 4.66 30.57
N LEU A 27 -8.43 3.58 29.82
CA LEU A 27 -8.89 3.44 28.44
C LEU A 27 -10.24 2.71 28.40
N ASP A 28 -11.16 3.16 27.55
CA ASP A 28 -12.33 2.37 27.16
C ASP A 28 -11.83 1.21 26.27
N VAL A 29 -12.07 -0.04 26.69
CA VAL A 29 -11.57 -1.26 26.04
C VAL A 29 -12.77 -2.12 25.65
N ARG A 30 -12.82 -2.55 24.39
CA ARG A 30 -13.85 -3.47 23.89
C ARG A 30 -13.22 -4.68 23.23
N LEU A 31 -13.64 -5.87 23.67
CA LEU A 31 -13.29 -7.12 23.01
C LEU A 31 -14.16 -7.30 21.76
N THR A 32 -13.54 -7.70 20.67
CA THR A 32 -14.19 -7.99 19.38
C THR A 32 -13.32 -8.96 18.57
N ASP A 33 -13.86 -9.57 17.53
CA ASP A 33 -13.05 -10.29 16.55
C ASP A 33 -12.38 -9.27 15.62
N LEU A 34 -11.05 -9.26 15.57
CA LEU A 34 -10.29 -8.38 14.69
C LEU A 34 -9.82 -9.15 13.44
N PRO A 35 -10.05 -8.62 12.22
CA PRO A 35 -9.59 -9.29 11.00
C PRO A 35 -8.05 -9.25 10.86
N VAL A 36 -7.39 -8.31 11.55
CA VAL A 36 -5.93 -8.18 11.60
C VAL A 36 -5.49 -7.44 12.87
N GLY A 37 -4.34 -7.82 13.42
CA GLY A 37 -3.81 -7.28 14.66
C GLY A 37 -4.51 -7.82 15.89
N ASP A 38 -3.91 -7.51 17.04
CA ASP A 38 -4.39 -7.91 18.36
C ASP A 38 -5.04 -6.74 19.11
N TYR A 39 -4.59 -5.51 18.81
CA TYR A 39 -5.12 -4.28 19.39
C TYR A 39 -5.27 -3.20 18.31
N VAL A 40 -6.41 -2.52 18.27
CA VAL A 40 -6.66 -1.36 17.40
C VAL A 40 -6.88 -0.13 18.27
N LEU A 41 -6.00 0.86 18.13
CA LEU A 41 -5.88 2.04 18.98
C LEU A 41 -6.50 3.28 18.31
N GLY A 42 -7.65 3.08 17.66
CA GLY A 42 -8.31 4.06 16.79
C GLY A 42 -8.16 3.73 15.30
N PRO A 43 -8.66 4.59 14.40
CA PRO A 43 -8.72 4.29 12.96
C PRO A 43 -7.34 4.24 12.29
N GLY A 44 -6.33 4.87 12.88
CA GLY A 44 -5.01 5.04 12.26
C GLY A 44 -3.92 4.06 12.71
N LEU A 45 -4.13 3.34 13.81
CA LEU A 45 -3.05 2.62 14.51
C LEU A 45 -3.50 1.25 14.99
N ALA A 46 -2.77 0.21 14.59
CA ALA A 46 -2.93 -1.14 15.10
C ALA A 46 -1.61 -1.71 15.64
N VAL A 47 -1.75 -2.66 16.56
CA VAL A 47 -0.66 -3.37 17.21
C VAL A 47 -0.88 -4.88 17.04
N GLU A 48 0.15 -5.59 16.61
CA GLU A 48 0.27 -7.05 16.74
C GLU A 48 1.25 -7.33 17.87
N ARG A 49 0.87 -8.21 18.79
CA ARG A 49 1.71 -8.71 19.87
C ARG A 49 2.21 -10.10 19.51
N LYS A 50 3.51 -10.33 19.69
CA LYS A 50 4.11 -11.66 19.50
C LYS A 50 4.86 -12.05 20.76
N GLY A 51 4.32 -13.07 21.44
CA GLY A 51 4.93 -13.64 22.62
C GLY A 51 6.20 -14.46 22.28
N PRO A 52 7.06 -14.73 23.28
CA PRO A 52 8.38 -15.32 23.07
C PRO A 52 8.32 -16.77 22.57
N SER A 53 7.27 -17.51 22.94
CA SER A 53 7.05 -18.89 22.50
C SER A 53 6.67 -19.00 21.02
N ASP A 54 5.88 -18.04 20.52
CA ASP A 54 5.37 -18.05 19.14
C ASP A 54 6.30 -17.32 18.17
N LEU A 55 7.09 -16.38 18.68
CA LEU A 55 8.03 -15.59 17.90
C LEU A 55 8.98 -16.48 17.09
N GLY A 56 9.55 -17.49 17.74
CA GLY A 56 10.41 -18.51 17.16
C GLY A 56 9.86 -19.14 15.88
N ALA A 57 8.68 -19.73 16.01
CA ALA A 57 7.99 -20.38 14.91
C ALA A 57 7.54 -19.38 13.84
N SER A 58 7.04 -18.20 14.25
CA SER A 58 6.52 -17.19 13.32
C SER A 58 7.59 -16.61 12.38
N ILE A 59 8.84 -16.48 12.85
CA ILE A 59 9.98 -16.06 12.03
C ILE A 59 10.38 -17.18 11.07
N ARG A 60 10.50 -18.41 11.58
CA ARG A 60 10.89 -19.58 10.77
C ARG A 60 9.91 -19.84 9.63
N ASP A 61 8.62 -19.73 9.92
CA ASP A 61 7.53 -20.00 8.97
C ASP A 61 7.24 -18.78 8.07
N GLY A 62 7.93 -17.64 8.27
CA GLY A 62 7.68 -16.38 7.57
C GLY A 62 6.40 -15.64 7.98
N ARG A 63 5.55 -16.26 8.81
CA ARG A 63 4.24 -15.73 9.24
C ARG A 63 4.31 -14.34 9.86
N ILE A 64 5.39 -14.00 10.55
CA ILE A 64 5.56 -12.67 11.16
C ILE A 64 5.62 -11.55 10.12
N PHE A 65 6.27 -11.80 8.98
CA PHE A 65 6.40 -10.82 7.89
C PHE A 65 5.06 -10.66 7.19
N ASP A 66 4.37 -11.77 6.93
CA ASP A 66 3.02 -11.73 6.36
C ASP A 66 2.10 -10.89 7.22
N GLN A 67 2.01 -11.20 8.53
CA GLN A 67 1.20 -10.46 9.50
C GLN A 67 1.51 -8.97 9.51
N ALA A 68 2.80 -8.62 9.51
CA ALA A 68 3.23 -7.23 9.46
C ALA A 68 2.74 -6.53 8.18
N VAL A 69 2.87 -7.18 7.00
CA VAL A 69 2.32 -6.67 5.74
C VAL A 69 0.80 -6.51 5.81
N ARG A 70 0.07 -7.46 6.42
CA ARG A 70 -1.39 -7.36 6.59
C ARG A 70 -1.77 -6.11 7.37
N LEU A 71 -1.05 -5.84 8.47
CA LEU A 71 -1.26 -4.69 9.32
C LEU A 71 -1.01 -3.37 8.59
N GLN A 72 0.15 -3.20 7.95
CA GLN A 72 0.49 -1.96 7.21
C GLN A 72 -0.47 -1.68 6.06
N SER A 73 -1.04 -2.72 5.48
CA SER A 73 -2.03 -2.56 4.42
C SER A 73 -3.43 -2.17 4.94
N ALA A 74 -3.70 -2.38 6.22
CA ALA A 74 -5.00 -2.13 6.84
C ALA A 74 -5.00 -0.83 7.66
N PHE A 75 -3.85 -0.42 8.18
CA PHE A 75 -3.70 0.74 9.04
C PHE A 75 -2.55 1.64 8.57
N PRO A 76 -2.74 2.98 8.58
CA PRO A 76 -1.66 3.95 8.32
C PRO A 76 -0.41 3.73 9.19
N GLN A 77 -0.61 3.32 10.44
CA GLN A 77 0.45 2.97 11.37
C GLN A 77 0.22 1.57 11.92
N ALA A 78 1.29 0.77 11.90
CA ALA A 78 1.31 -0.59 12.41
C ALA A 78 2.54 -0.77 13.30
N VAL A 79 2.35 -1.34 14.47
CA VAL A 79 3.43 -1.64 15.43
C VAL A 79 3.42 -3.14 15.72
N LEU A 80 4.57 -3.77 15.60
CA LEU A 80 4.80 -5.11 16.10
C LEU A 80 5.44 -5.00 17.49
N VAL A 81 4.72 -5.41 18.53
CA VAL A 81 5.25 -5.55 19.89
C VAL A 81 5.75 -6.97 20.06
N VAL A 82 7.05 -7.12 20.20
CA VAL A 82 7.70 -8.39 20.52
C VAL A 82 7.91 -8.44 22.02
N GLU A 83 7.29 -9.42 22.67
CA GLU A 83 7.32 -9.55 24.12
C GLU A 83 8.36 -10.58 24.57
N GLY A 84 9.12 -10.20 25.58
CA GLY A 84 10.10 -11.05 26.24
C GLY A 84 11.30 -11.38 25.38
N GLU A 85 12.14 -12.28 25.89
CA GLU A 85 13.35 -12.68 25.18
C GLU A 85 13.04 -13.70 24.07
N PRO A 86 13.55 -13.49 22.84
CA PRO A 86 13.36 -14.40 21.74
C PRO A 86 14.02 -15.76 22.05
N ARG A 87 13.23 -16.83 22.04
CA ARG A 87 13.72 -18.20 22.24
C ARG A 87 14.38 -18.79 20.98
N MET A 88 15.38 -18.09 20.44
CA MET A 88 16.12 -18.47 19.24
C MET A 88 17.56 -17.96 19.28
N ALA A 89 18.39 -18.39 18.31
CA ALA A 89 19.73 -17.86 18.14
C ALA A 89 19.71 -16.34 17.94
N GLN A 90 20.60 -15.63 18.63
CA GLN A 90 20.61 -14.17 18.66
C GLN A 90 20.77 -13.55 17.27
N ASP A 91 21.57 -14.16 16.40
CA ASP A 91 21.80 -13.68 15.04
C ASP A 91 20.58 -13.88 14.14
N ALA A 92 19.82 -14.97 14.33
CA ALA A 92 18.57 -15.20 13.62
C ALA A 92 17.51 -14.15 14.01
N TRP A 93 17.41 -13.84 15.30
CA TRP A 93 16.53 -12.77 15.81
C TRP A 93 16.91 -11.41 15.24
N ARG A 94 18.18 -11.02 15.36
CA ARG A 94 18.69 -9.75 14.83
C ARG A 94 18.46 -9.63 13.33
N GLY A 95 18.71 -10.70 12.57
CA GLY A 95 18.43 -10.75 11.14
C GLY A 95 16.96 -10.53 10.81
N ALA A 96 16.05 -11.18 11.54
CA ALA A 96 14.61 -10.98 11.37
C ALA A 96 14.17 -9.54 11.69
N VAL A 97 14.70 -8.93 12.75
CA VAL A 97 14.41 -7.53 13.10
C VAL A 97 14.94 -6.58 12.04
N CYS A 98 16.18 -6.76 11.57
CA CYS A 98 16.74 -5.96 10.49
C CYS A 98 15.86 -6.02 9.25
N ARG A 99 15.41 -7.22 8.87
CA ARG A 99 14.50 -7.40 7.73
C ARG A 99 13.16 -6.68 7.93
N LEU A 100 12.57 -6.78 9.13
CA LEU A 100 11.33 -6.06 9.45
C LEU A 100 11.53 -4.54 9.32
N ILE A 101 12.66 -4.01 9.78
CA ILE A 101 12.99 -2.58 9.69
C ILE A 101 13.20 -2.16 8.22
N GLU A 102 13.91 -2.96 7.43
CA GLU A 102 14.12 -2.74 5.99
C GLU A 102 12.80 -2.67 5.22
N ASP A 103 11.85 -3.55 5.57
CA ASP A 103 10.49 -3.56 5.01
C ASP A 103 9.60 -2.44 5.60
N GLY A 104 10.15 -1.58 6.47
CA GLY A 104 9.51 -0.38 6.99
C GLY A 104 8.55 -0.61 8.15
N PHE A 105 8.63 -1.75 8.83
CA PHE A 105 7.84 -2.04 10.03
C PHE A 105 8.41 -1.35 11.27
N THR A 106 7.51 -0.91 12.14
CA THR A 106 7.89 -0.42 13.47
C THR A 106 7.88 -1.60 14.43
N VAL A 107 9.02 -1.90 15.05
CA VAL A 107 9.18 -2.97 16.03
C VAL A 107 9.47 -2.35 17.39
N VAL A 108 8.72 -2.75 18.40
CA VAL A 108 8.95 -2.44 19.81
C VAL A 108 9.25 -3.74 20.52
N HIS A 109 10.34 -3.77 21.27
CA HIS A 109 10.66 -4.88 22.17
C HIS A 109 10.18 -4.51 23.57
N SER A 110 9.30 -5.33 24.14
CA SER A 110 8.81 -5.22 25.50
C SER A 110 9.34 -6.36 26.36
N LEU A 111 9.50 -6.12 27.65
CA LEU A 111 10.11 -7.08 28.57
C LEU A 111 9.14 -8.22 28.94
N ASP A 112 7.87 -7.87 29.17
CA ASP A 112 6.82 -8.78 29.61
C ASP A 112 5.43 -8.23 29.23
N ALA A 113 4.37 -8.88 29.70
CA ALA A 113 3.00 -8.48 29.43
C ALA A 113 2.63 -7.12 30.06
N ASP A 114 3.21 -6.77 31.20
CA ASP A 114 2.94 -5.49 31.87
C ASP A 114 3.62 -4.33 31.13
N ASP A 115 4.87 -4.53 30.69
CA ASP A 115 5.56 -3.58 29.82
C ASP A 115 4.87 -3.45 28.46
N SER A 116 4.40 -4.56 27.87
CA SER A 116 3.58 -4.53 26.65
C SER A 116 2.32 -3.70 26.83
N ALA A 117 1.60 -3.88 27.95
CA ALA A 117 0.43 -3.07 28.28
C ALA A 117 0.78 -1.59 28.44
N ALA A 118 1.92 -1.27 29.07
CA ALA A 118 2.38 0.10 29.22
C ALA A 118 2.67 0.78 27.88
N TRP A 119 3.35 0.08 26.95
CA TRP A 119 3.57 0.55 25.58
C TRP A 119 2.26 0.81 24.84
N ILE A 120 1.35 -0.16 24.85
CA ILE A 120 0.04 -0.07 24.17
C ILE A 120 -0.79 1.08 24.76
N ALA A 121 -0.81 1.24 26.09
CA ALA A 121 -1.53 2.32 26.74
C ALA A 121 -0.97 3.70 26.37
N ARG A 122 0.36 3.84 26.29
CA ARG A 122 1.02 5.09 25.87
C ARG A 122 0.72 5.41 24.40
N LEU A 123 0.79 4.42 23.52
CA LEU A 123 0.43 4.56 22.11
C LEU A 123 -1.02 5.02 21.95
N ALA A 124 -1.96 4.37 22.65
CA ALA A 124 -3.38 4.72 22.61
C ALA A 124 -3.62 6.16 23.07
N LYS A 125 -3.01 6.57 24.20
CA LYS A 125 -3.12 7.95 24.72
C LYS A 125 -2.48 8.99 23.79
N ARG A 126 -1.42 8.64 23.06
CA ARG A 126 -0.78 9.53 22.08
C ARG A 126 -1.57 9.64 20.79
N ALA A 127 -2.11 8.54 20.27
CA ALA A 127 -2.95 8.52 19.06
C ALA A 127 -4.21 9.38 19.24
N ARG A 128 -4.75 9.40 20.46
CA ARG A 128 -5.85 10.24 20.92
C ARG A 128 -5.49 11.73 20.97
N ARG A 129 -4.30 12.08 21.47
CA ARG A 129 -3.85 13.48 21.60
C ARG A 129 -3.41 14.16 20.29
N ALA A 130 -3.83 13.68 19.13
CA ALA A 130 -3.46 14.29 17.85
C ALA A 130 -4.08 15.70 17.71
N GLY A 131 -3.38 16.72 18.25
CA GLY A 131 -3.37 18.08 17.72
C GLY A 131 -2.72 18.11 16.32
N PRO A 132 -2.52 19.30 15.68
CA PRO A 132 -2.58 19.55 14.23
C PRO A 132 -1.39 19.01 13.41
N THR A 133 -0.95 17.78 13.69
CA THR A 133 -0.03 17.03 12.85
C THR A 133 -0.90 16.08 12.04
N ALA A 134 -1.51 16.60 10.98
CA ALA A 134 -2.03 15.76 9.92
C ALA A 134 -0.95 14.71 9.56
N PRO A 135 -1.31 13.43 9.35
CA PRO A 135 -0.33 12.46 8.87
C PRO A 135 0.31 13.03 7.62
N ALA A 136 1.63 13.20 7.64
CA ALA A 136 2.37 13.60 6.45
C ALA A 136 2.26 12.44 5.45
N TYR A 137 1.28 12.52 4.56
CA TYR A 137 1.16 11.62 3.43
C TYR A 137 2.32 11.94 2.48
N GLY A 138 3.33 11.09 2.48
CA GLY A 138 4.54 11.28 1.70
C GLY A 138 5.63 10.26 2.07
N PRO A 139 6.67 10.11 1.23
CA PRO A 139 7.79 9.24 1.54
C PRO A 139 8.42 9.66 2.87
N ARG A 140 8.56 8.73 3.82
CA ARG A 140 9.13 8.96 5.17
C ARG A 140 10.54 9.57 5.15
N ARG A 141 11.23 9.47 4.00
CA ARG A 141 12.39 10.27 3.62
C ARG A 141 12.21 10.74 2.18
N ALA A 142 11.87 12.01 1.99
CA ALA A 142 11.86 12.61 0.66
C ALA A 142 13.29 12.57 0.05
N PRO A 143 13.45 12.23 -1.23
CA PRO A 143 14.73 12.38 -1.92
C PRO A 143 15.24 13.82 -1.79
N ARG A 144 16.55 14.00 -1.57
CA ARG A 144 17.14 15.34 -1.40
C ARG A 144 17.40 16.05 -2.72
N HIS A 145 17.67 15.30 -3.77
CA HIS A 145 17.98 15.86 -5.09
C HIS A 145 16.69 16.14 -5.88
N PRO A 146 16.55 17.30 -6.54
CA PRO A 146 15.33 17.65 -7.31
C PRO A 146 14.92 16.60 -8.35
N SER A 147 15.89 16.03 -9.09
CA SER A 147 15.59 14.97 -10.05
C SER A 147 15.05 13.69 -9.39
N ALA A 148 15.57 13.34 -8.21
CA ALA A 148 15.09 12.18 -7.47
C ALA A 148 13.69 12.43 -6.87
N GLN A 149 13.37 13.68 -6.52
CA GLN A 149 12.02 14.08 -6.14
C GLN A 149 11.06 13.97 -7.32
N ALA A 150 11.48 14.42 -8.51
CA ALA A 150 10.69 14.28 -9.73
C ALA A 150 10.44 12.82 -10.11
N GLU A 151 11.45 11.95 -10.01
CA GLU A 151 11.29 10.50 -10.20
C GLU A 151 10.24 9.93 -9.23
N ALA A 152 10.34 10.29 -7.95
CA ALA A 152 9.41 9.85 -6.93
C ALA A 152 7.97 10.33 -7.19
N MET A 153 7.80 11.61 -7.57
CA MET A 153 6.49 12.20 -7.89
C MET A 153 5.77 11.45 -9.02
N LEU A 154 6.46 11.17 -10.13
CA LEU A 154 5.86 10.41 -11.24
C LEU A 154 5.55 8.96 -10.86
N SER A 155 6.39 8.34 -10.02
CA SER A 155 6.21 6.94 -9.60
C SER A 155 4.99 6.68 -8.72
N VAL A 156 4.32 7.73 -8.23
CA VAL A 156 3.04 7.61 -7.52
C VAL A 156 1.91 7.20 -8.48
N VAL A 157 2.03 7.53 -9.77
CA VAL A 157 0.99 7.24 -10.77
C VAL A 157 0.93 5.74 -11.07
N PRO A 158 -0.25 5.08 -10.93
CA PRO A 158 -0.38 3.64 -11.16
C PRO A 158 0.07 3.19 -12.55
N GLY A 159 1.08 2.31 -12.59
CA GLY A 159 1.67 1.80 -13.84
C GLY A 159 2.94 2.53 -14.27
N ILE A 160 3.40 3.54 -13.52
CA ILE A 160 4.67 4.23 -13.74
C ILE A 160 5.68 3.79 -12.67
N SER A 161 6.67 2.99 -13.07
CA SER A 161 7.77 2.61 -12.19
C SER A 161 8.78 3.75 -12.05
N THR A 162 9.67 3.67 -11.05
CA THR A 162 10.82 4.59 -10.92
C THR A 162 11.71 4.59 -12.17
N THR A 163 11.93 3.43 -12.80
CA THR A 163 12.66 3.32 -14.06
C THR A 163 11.94 4.05 -15.19
N MET A 164 10.62 3.91 -15.30
CA MET A 164 9.82 4.60 -16.31
C MET A 164 9.81 6.12 -16.07
N ALA A 165 9.64 6.54 -14.82
CA ALA A 165 9.70 7.94 -14.40
C ALA A 165 11.03 8.59 -14.81
N ARG A 166 12.16 7.89 -14.57
CA ARG A 166 13.47 8.36 -15.01
C ARG A 166 13.56 8.47 -16.53
N SER A 167 13.07 7.48 -17.27
CA SER A 167 13.07 7.51 -18.74
C SER A 167 12.29 8.71 -19.29
N LEU A 168 11.09 8.96 -18.75
CA LEU A 168 10.28 10.12 -19.10
C LEU A 168 11.00 11.44 -18.78
N LEU A 169 11.58 11.56 -17.59
CA LEU A 169 12.31 12.78 -17.20
C LEU A 169 13.56 13.01 -18.06
N SER A 170 14.25 11.95 -18.48
CA SER A 170 15.37 12.07 -19.44
C SER A 170 14.91 12.52 -20.83
N ALA A 171 13.74 12.05 -21.29
CA ALA A 171 13.23 12.38 -22.63
C ALA A 171 12.61 13.79 -22.71
N TYR A 172 11.86 14.19 -21.68
CA TYR A 172 11.12 15.47 -21.67
C TYR A 172 11.82 16.55 -20.83
N GLY A 173 12.83 16.21 -20.04
CA GLY A 173 13.69 17.14 -19.30
C GLY A 173 13.14 17.63 -17.96
N SER A 174 11.81 17.65 -17.76
CA SER A 174 11.21 18.09 -16.48
C SER A 174 9.80 17.55 -16.28
N LEU A 175 9.31 17.58 -15.04
CA LEU A 175 7.89 17.30 -14.72
C LEU A 175 6.93 18.20 -15.49
N ALA A 176 7.25 19.50 -15.61
CA ALA A 176 6.42 20.46 -16.32
C ALA A 176 6.31 20.11 -17.82
N ALA A 177 7.40 19.67 -18.43
CA ALA A 177 7.41 19.23 -19.82
C ALA A 177 6.65 17.90 -20.02
N VAL A 178 6.77 16.96 -19.08
CA VAL A 178 5.95 15.73 -19.08
C VAL A 178 4.46 16.07 -18.96
N ALA A 179 4.11 16.98 -18.06
CA ALA A 179 2.73 17.45 -17.89
C ALA A 179 2.20 18.12 -19.16
N ALA A 180 2.97 19.03 -19.76
CA ALA A 180 2.58 19.70 -21.00
C ALA A 180 2.40 18.73 -22.18
N ALA A 181 3.16 17.64 -22.21
CA ALA A 181 3.04 16.62 -23.26
C ALA A 181 1.87 15.64 -23.02
N ALA A 182 1.44 15.41 -21.78
CA ALA A 182 0.40 14.43 -21.49
C ALA A 182 -1.02 14.94 -21.86
N PRO A 183 -1.92 14.09 -22.39
CA PRO A 183 -1.77 12.65 -22.63
C PRO A 183 -1.14 12.30 -23.99
N GLU A 184 -1.44 13.04 -25.07
CA GLU A 184 -1.11 12.60 -26.43
C GLU A 184 0.39 12.60 -26.73
N GLY A 185 1.11 13.64 -26.31
CA GLY A 185 2.54 13.80 -26.54
C GLY A 185 3.42 12.80 -25.78
N VAL A 186 2.90 12.13 -24.74
CA VAL A 186 3.65 11.06 -24.02
C VAL A 186 3.43 9.67 -24.60
N ARG A 187 2.42 9.47 -25.47
CA ARG A 187 2.15 8.16 -26.10
C ARG A 187 3.23 7.69 -27.06
N SER A 188 4.06 8.61 -27.57
CA SER A 188 5.21 8.29 -28.41
C SER A 188 6.39 7.73 -27.61
N HIS A 189 6.39 7.88 -26.28
CA HIS A 189 7.44 7.34 -25.42
C HIS A 189 7.30 5.81 -25.28
N PRO A 190 8.39 5.04 -25.47
CA PRO A 190 8.36 3.58 -25.30
C PRO A 190 7.75 3.15 -23.96
N GLY A 191 6.81 2.21 -24.01
CA GLY A 191 6.14 1.66 -22.82
C GLY A 191 5.01 2.53 -22.25
N ILE A 192 4.63 3.63 -22.90
CA ILE A 192 3.46 4.45 -22.53
C ILE A 192 2.34 4.27 -23.57
N GLY A 193 1.36 3.43 -23.24
CA GLY A 193 0.13 3.29 -24.04
C GLY A 193 -0.99 4.24 -23.61
N LYS A 194 -2.17 4.11 -24.25
CA LYS A 194 -3.37 4.93 -23.99
C LYS A 194 -3.72 5.00 -22.49
N VAL A 195 -3.67 3.87 -21.77
CA VAL A 195 -4.01 3.79 -20.33
C VAL A 195 -3.02 4.57 -19.47
N ARG A 196 -1.71 4.34 -19.64
CA ARG A 196 -0.68 5.04 -18.85
C ARG A 196 -0.66 6.53 -19.14
N ALA A 197 -0.82 6.91 -20.40
CA ALA A 197 -0.93 8.31 -20.82
C ALA A 197 -2.12 9.01 -20.16
N ALA A 198 -3.29 8.37 -20.16
CA ALA A 198 -4.49 8.90 -19.52
C ALA A 198 -4.32 9.05 -18.00
N ARG A 199 -3.80 8.03 -17.30
CA ARG A 199 -3.51 8.10 -15.85
C ARG A 199 -2.51 9.19 -15.50
N LEU A 200 -1.48 9.36 -16.33
CA LEU A 200 -0.48 10.41 -16.15
C LEU A 200 -1.11 11.79 -16.31
N ALA A 201 -1.93 12.00 -17.35
CA ALA A 201 -2.63 13.25 -17.56
C ALA A 201 -3.62 13.56 -16.45
N GLU A 202 -4.38 12.57 -15.99
CA GLU A 202 -5.29 12.70 -14.84
C GLU A 202 -4.52 13.12 -13.59
N ALA A 203 -3.43 12.43 -13.24
CA ALA A 203 -2.64 12.75 -12.06
C ALA A 203 -1.99 14.14 -12.11
N LEU A 204 -1.65 14.64 -13.30
CA LEU A 204 -0.95 15.92 -13.47
C LEU A 204 -1.91 17.12 -13.65
N HIS A 205 -3.11 16.88 -14.21
CA HIS A 205 -4.02 17.95 -14.64
C HIS A 205 -5.40 17.94 -13.96
N ALA A 206 -5.74 16.90 -13.20
CA ALA A 206 -7.01 16.88 -12.47
C ALA A 206 -7.12 18.06 -11.50
N ARG A 207 -8.34 18.58 -11.35
CA ARG A 207 -8.60 19.64 -10.38
C ARG A 207 -8.40 19.10 -8.97
N TYR A 208 -7.81 19.93 -8.12
CA TYR A 208 -7.69 19.61 -6.71
C TYR A 208 -9.08 19.48 -6.08
N VAL A 209 -9.30 18.36 -5.38
CA VAL A 209 -10.49 18.10 -4.57
C VAL A 209 -10.05 18.04 -3.11
N GLU A 210 -10.72 18.81 -2.26
CA GLU A 210 -10.48 18.82 -0.82
C GLU A 210 -10.64 17.42 -0.23
N PRO A 211 -9.83 17.00 0.75
CA PRO A 211 -9.90 15.66 1.31
C PRO A 211 -11.30 15.23 1.80
N ALA A 212 -12.12 16.19 2.26
CA ALA A 212 -13.48 15.94 2.72
C ALA A 212 -14.46 15.57 1.59
N ASP A 213 -14.16 16.00 0.37
CA ASP A 213 -15.03 15.87 -0.81
C ASP A 213 -14.54 14.79 -1.78
N ARG A 214 -13.42 14.12 -1.47
CA ARG A 214 -12.90 13.03 -2.30
C ARG A 214 -13.81 11.82 -2.17
N GLU A 215 -14.05 11.15 -3.29
CA GLU A 215 -14.57 9.79 -3.23
C GLU A 215 -13.64 8.95 -2.35
N PRO A 216 -14.18 8.19 -1.39
CA PRO A 216 -13.37 7.35 -0.54
C PRO A 216 -12.59 6.37 -1.42
N ASP A 217 -11.31 6.18 -1.12
CA ASP A 217 -10.49 5.19 -1.81
C ASP A 217 -11.25 3.87 -1.88
N PRO A 218 -11.30 3.21 -3.05
CA PRO A 218 -12.00 1.95 -3.19
C PRO A 218 -11.47 0.99 -2.12
N GLY A 219 -12.37 0.51 -1.27
CA GLY A 219 -12.01 -0.40 -0.19
C GLY A 219 -11.17 -1.55 -0.74
N ARG A 220 -10.11 -1.92 -0.02
CA ARG A 220 -9.21 -2.99 -0.46
C ARG A 220 -10.04 -4.23 -0.84
N PRO A 221 -9.90 -4.79 -2.04
CA PRO A 221 -10.70 -5.94 -2.46
C PRO A 221 -10.56 -7.07 -1.43
N ALA A 222 -11.68 -7.75 -1.14
CA ALA A 222 -11.69 -8.89 -0.23
C ALA A 222 -10.63 -9.91 -0.64
N ARG A 223 -9.77 -10.34 0.31
CA ARG A 223 -8.73 -11.34 0.04
C ARG A 223 -9.37 -12.60 -0.54
N GLY A 224 -8.93 -13.00 -1.73
CA GLY A 224 -9.38 -14.21 -2.42
C GLY A 224 -9.93 -13.97 -3.82
N ALA A 225 -10.35 -12.74 -4.13
CA ALA A 225 -10.52 -12.33 -5.52
C ALA A 225 -9.20 -11.69 -5.97
N PRO A 226 -8.31 -12.40 -6.69
CA PRO A 226 -7.37 -11.66 -7.53
C PRO A 226 -8.23 -10.71 -8.37
N ALA A 227 -7.91 -9.41 -8.40
CA ALA A 227 -8.46 -8.57 -9.45
C ALA A 227 -8.07 -9.30 -10.75
N ALA A 228 -9.05 -9.94 -11.38
CA ALA A 228 -8.80 -10.83 -12.49
C ALA A 228 -8.04 -9.99 -13.51
N ARG A 229 -6.77 -10.34 -13.76
CA ARG A 229 -5.90 -9.54 -14.62
C ARG A 229 -6.56 -9.47 -15.98
N ARG A 230 -7.18 -8.32 -16.27
CA ARG A 230 -7.96 -8.11 -17.48
C ARG A 230 -7.07 -7.59 -18.58
N TRP A 231 -7.24 -8.14 -19.77
CA TRP A 231 -6.55 -7.76 -20.98
C TRP A 231 -7.51 -6.89 -21.78
N LEU A 232 -7.13 -5.64 -22.03
CA LEU A 232 -7.96 -4.66 -22.70
C LEU A 232 -7.49 -4.54 -24.15
N LEU A 233 -8.40 -4.68 -25.10
CA LEU A 233 -8.21 -4.26 -26.48
C LEU A 233 -8.78 -2.85 -26.64
N LEU A 234 -7.89 -1.90 -26.87
CA LEU A 234 -8.22 -0.50 -27.06
C LEU A 234 -8.09 -0.19 -28.55
N GLY A 235 -9.20 0.20 -29.18
CA GLY A 235 -9.22 0.61 -30.57
C GLY A 235 -8.34 1.84 -30.84
N PRO A 236 -8.00 2.09 -32.12
CA PRO A 236 -7.21 3.24 -32.51
C PRO A 236 -7.93 4.57 -32.21
N ASP A 237 -9.26 4.59 -32.20
CA ASP A 237 -10.05 5.76 -31.83
C ASP A 237 -10.16 5.89 -30.29
N PRO A 238 -9.97 7.10 -29.71
CA PRO A 238 -10.29 7.38 -28.32
C PRO A 238 -11.69 6.93 -27.89
N GLU A 239 -12.70 7.06 -28.75
CA GLU A 239 -14.11 6.77 -28.47
C GLU A 239 -14.49 5.28 -28.56
N ASP A 240 -13.61 4.44 -29.11
CA ASP A 240 -13.85 3.00 -29.24
C ASP A 240 -14.01 2.33 -27.87
N GLU A 241 -15.10 1.56 -27.73
CA GLU A 241 -15.40 0.84 -26.51
C GLU A 241 -14.34 -0.25 -26.25
N ALA A 242 -13.71 -0.18 -25.07
CA ALA A 242 -12.63 -1.09 -24.70
C ALA A 242 -13.17 -2.51 -24.50
N ARG A 243 -12.72 -3.45 -25.33
CA ARG A 243 -13.06 -4.88 -25.16
C ARG A 243 -12.15 -5.49 -24.10
N SER A 244 -12.72 -6.20 -23.13
CA SER A 244 -11.98 -6.74 -21.99
C SER A 244 -12.02 -8.27 -21.97
N PHE A 245 -10.87 -8.90 -21.72
CA PHE A 245 -10.70 -10.35 -21.73
C PHE A 245 -10.02 -10.84 -20.44
N ASP A 246 -10.45 -11.99 -19.92
CA ASP A 246 -9.85 -12.57 -18.71
C ASP A 246 -8.58 -13.40 -19.02
N ARG A 247 -8.35 -13.79 -20.28
CA ARG A 247 -7.19 -14.59 -20.70
C ARG A 247 -6.40 -13.89 -21.81
N ARG A 248 -5.07 -13.82 -21.63
CA ARG A 248 -4.14 -13.20 -22.60
C ARG A 248 -4.24 -13.82 -23.98
N SER A 249 -4.31 -15.16 -24.07
CA SER A 249 -4.33 -15.87 -25.35
C SER A 249 -5.57 -15.52 -26.18
N VAL A 250 -6.72 -15.39 -25.54
CA VAL A 250 -7.97 -14.97 -26.19
C VAL A 250 -7.88 -13.52 -26.67
N ALA A 251 -7.28 -12.66 -25.84
CA ALA A 251 -7.07 -11.26 -26.20
C ALA A 251 -6.08 -11.09 -27.37
N LEU A 252 -5.04 -11.93 -27.46
CA LEU A 252 -4.11 -11.98 -28.59
C LEU A 252 -4.79 -12.45 -29.88
N GLN A 253 -5.62 -13.50 -29.81
CA GLN A 253 -6.40 -13.95 -30.96
C GLN A 253 -7.40 -12.88 -31.45
N ALA A 254 -8.01 -12.16 -30.51
CA ALA A 254 -8.90 -11.05 -30.84
C ALA A 254 -8.16 -9.80 -31.37
N LEU A 255 -6.84 -9.69 -31.11
CA LEU A 255 -5.98 -8.64 -31.67
C LEU A 255 -5.62 -8.93 -33.14
N GLU A 256 -5.40 -10.20 -33.50
CA GLU A 256 -5.06 -10.62 -34.88
C GLU A 256 -6.15 -10.25 -35.91
N SER A 257 -7.39 -10.11 -35.44
CA SER A 257 -8.55 -9.72 -36.26
C SER A 257 -9.02 -8.28 -35.99
N ALA A 258 -8.26 -7.50 -35.21
CA ALA A 258 -8.60 -6.12 -34.89
C ALA A 258 -8.07 -5.13 -35.94
N ALA A 259 -8.66 -3.93 -35.98
CA ALA A 259 -8.20 -2.86 -36.85
C ALA A 259 -6.73 -2.48 -36.54
N ALA A 260 -5.98 -2.10 -37.57
CA ALA A 260 -4.61 -1.63 -37.40
C ALA A 260 -4.54 -0.48 -36.40
N GLY A 261 -3.53 -0.50 -35.52
CA GLY A 261 -3.39 0.44 -34.41
C GLY A 261 -4.14 0.05 -33.13
N THR A 262 -4.94 -1.01 -33.12
CA THR A 262 -5.54 -1.54 -31.87
C THR A 262 -4.44 -2.03 -30.93
N GLN A 263 -4.51 -1.64 -29.65
CA GLN A 263 -3.52 -2.02 -28.63
C GLN A 263 -4.08 -3.07 -27.67
N LEU A 264 -3.31 -4.12 -27.42
CA LEU A 264 -3.54 -5.05 -26.31
C LEU A 264 -2.81 -4.58 -25.07
N VAL A 265 -3.55 -4.26 -24.02
CA VAL A 265 -3.05 -3.65 -22.80
C VAL A 265 -3.37 -4.49 -21.58
N ASP A 266 -2.43 -4.61 -20.66
CA ASP A 266 -2.73 -5.14 -19.32
C ASP A 266 -3.52 -4.09 -18.52
N GLY A 267 -4.76 -4.39 -18.17
CA GLY A 267 -5.65 -3.48 -17.45
C GLY A 267 -5.17 -3.12 -16.05
N LEU A 268 -4.32 -3.95 -15.43
CA LEU A 268 -3.73 -3.65 -14.13
C LEU A 268 -2.58 -2.64 -14.27
N THR A 269 -1.60 -2.95 -15.13
CA THR A 269 -0.34 -2.21 -15.22
C THR A 269 -0.35 -1.11 -16.29
N GLY A 270 -1.34 -1.10 -17.18
CA GLY A 270 -1.41 -0.24 -18.37
C GLY A 270 -0.34 -0.54 -19.42
N GLU A 271 0.38 -1.65 -19.31
CA GLU A 271 1.44 -2.05 -20.25
C GLU A 271 0.87 -2.48 -21.60
N VAL A 272 1.37 -1.91 -22.69
CA VAL A 272 1.04 -2.38 -24.05
C VAL A 272 1.87 -3.62 -24.35
N PHE A 273 1.18 -4.74 -24.57
CA PHE A 273 1.79 -6.03 -24.85
C PHE A 273 1.96 -6.29 -26.34
N ALA A 274 1.04 -5.80 -27.17
CA ALA A 274 1.07 -5.95 -28.61
C ALA A 274 0.19 -4.86 -29.26
N THR A 275 0.50 -4.49 -30.50
CA THR A 275 -0.33 -3.59 -31.32
C THR A 275 -0.63 -4.30 -32.64
N ALA A 276 -1.87 -4.22 -33.10
CA ALA A 276 -2.27 -4.76 -34.40
C ALA A 276 -1.59 -3.94 -35.51
N SER A 277 -0.86 -4.62 -36.39
CA SER A 277 -0.23 -4.04 -37.57
C SER A 277 -1.16 -4.18 -38.79
N ASP A 278 -0.98 -3.37 -39.82
CA ASP A 278 -1.68 -3.56 -41.10
C ASP A 278 -1.43 -4.99 -41.64
N PRO A 279 -2.46 -5.67 -42.17
CA PRO A 279 -2.24 -6.87 -42.95
C PRO A 279 -1.48 -6.48 -44.22
N GLY A 280 -0.22 -6.90 -44.29
CA GLY A 280 0.62 -6.73 -45.48
C GLY A 280 0.13 -7.51 -46.70
#